data_AF-A0A2V8FTJ4-F1
#
_entry.id   AF-A0A2V8FTJ4-F1
#
_cell.length_a   1.000
_cell.length_b   1.000
_cell.length_c   1.000
_cell.angle_alpha   90.00
_cell.angle_beta   90.00
_cell.angle_gamma   90.00
#
_symmetry.space_group_name_H-M   'P 1'
#
loop_
_entity.id
_entity.type
_entity.pdbx_description
1 polymer ?
#
loop_
_entity_poly.entity_id
_entity_poly.type
_entity_poly.pdbx_seq_one_letter_code
_entity_poly.pdbx_strand_id
1 'polypeptide(L)' 'LARGIAWLDTGTHDSLMQASNYIHAIEERQGLMVACLEEIAYRMGYITAAELERLAVAMETSAYGQYLFSVLEHER' A
#
# COMPACT_ATOMS: atom_id res chain seq x y z
N LEU A 1 -18.34 10.47 -9.54
CA LEU A 1 -17.14 9.71 -9.94
C LEU A 1 -17.28 9.34 -11.42
N ALA A 2 -16.23 9.52 -12.23
CA ALA A 2 -16.26 9.12 -13.64
C ALA A 2 -16.02 7.60 -13.78
N ARG A 3 -16.32 7.02 -14.95
CA ARG A 3 -16.26 5.57 -15.20
C ARG A 3 -14.91 4.89 -14.94
N GLY A 4 -13.82 5.66 -14.90
CA GLY A 4 -12.46 5.14 -14.67
C GLY A 4 -12.08 4.99 -13.20
N ILE A 5 -12.99 5.31 -12.27
CA ILE A 5 -12.76 5.21 -10.83
C ILE A 5 -13.49 3.99 -10.29
N ALA A 6 -12.78 3.13 -9.57
CA ALA A 6 -13.40 2.09 -8.78
C ALA A 6 -13.88 2.67 -7.44
N TRP A 7 -15.17 2.51 -7.16
CA TRP A 7 -15.75 2.70 -5.84
C TRP A 7 -16.34 1.36 -5.42
N LEU A 8 -15.83 0.82 -4.32
CA LEU A 8 -16.09 -0.54 -3.87
C LEU A 8 -16.70 -0.48 -2.47
N ASP A 9 -17.67 -1.34 -2.20
CA ASP A 9 -18.21 -1.59 -0.87
C ASP A 9 -17.87 -3.01 -0.42
N THR A 10 -17.91 -3.23 0.90
CA THR A 10 -17.68 -4.53 1.52
C THR A 10 -18.92 -4.98 2.31
N GLY A 11 -20.12 -4.56 1.86
CA GLY A 11 -21.39 -4.79 2.56
C GLY A 11 -21.91 -6.22 2.54
N THR A 12 -21.35 -7.08 1.68
CA THR A 12 -21.69 -8.51 1.56
C THR A 12 -20.42 -9.36 1.46
N HIS A 13 -20.53 -10.66 1.69
CA HIS A 13 -19.41 -11.58 1.47
C HIS A 13 -18.89 -11.53 0.02
N ASP A 14 -19.80 -11.45 -0.96
CA ASP A 14 -19.43 -11.38 -2.37
C ASP A 14 -18.77 -10.04 -2.72
N SER A 15 -19.32 -8.91 -2.25
CA SER A 15 -18.72 -7.59 -2.52
C SER A 15 -17.36 -7.41 -1.84
N LEU A 16 -17.19 -7.95 -0.63
CA LEU A 16 -15.88 -8.02 0.03
C LEU A 16 -14.86 -8.82 -0.79
N MET A 17 -15.24 -10.02 -1.26
CA MET A 17 -14.34 -10.84 -2.07
C MET A 17 -13.95 -10.16 -3.39
N GLN A 18 -14.92 -9.49 -4.04
CA GLN A 18 -14.65 -8.72 -5.26
C GLN A 18 -13.69 -7.55 -4.99
N ALA A 19 -13.88 -6.81 -3.89
CA ALA A 19 -13.01 -5.71 -3.53
C ALA A 19 -11.58 -6.19 -3.23
N SER A 20 -11.44 -7.28 -2.47
CA SER A 20 -10.14 -7.89 -2.18
C SER A 20 -9.41 -8.33 -3.45
N ASN A 21 -10.11 -9.01 -4.36
CA ASN A 21 -9.53 -9.44 -5.64
C ASN A 21 -9.12 -8.26 -6.51
N TYR A 22 -9.91 -7.17 -6.51
CA TYR A 22 -9.60 -5.97 -7.26
C TYR A 22 -8.30 -5.31 -6.78
N ILE A 23 -8.14 -5.13 -5.46
CA ILE A 23 -6.93 -4.57 -4.86
C ILE A 23 -5.73 -5.49 -5.15
N HIS A 24 -5.86 -6.79 -4.91
CA HIS A 24 -4.79 -7.75 -5.15
C HIS A 24 -4.25 -7.70 -6.59
N ALA A 25 -5.14 -7.68 -7.59
CA ALA A 25 -4.74 -7.63 -8.99
C ALA A 25 -4.00 -6.32 -9.37
N ILE A 26 -4.36 -5.20 -8.74
CA ILE A 26 -3.66 -3.93 -8.94
C ILE A 26 -2.26 -3.99 -8.34
N GLU A 27 -2.14 -4.42 -7.09
CA GLU A 27 -0.87 -4.47 -6.37
C GLU A 27 0.12 -5.43 -7.04
N GLU A 28 -0.35 -6.63 -7.43
CA GLU A 28 0.48 -7.62 -8.12
C GLU A 28 1.02 -7.08 -9.46
N ARG A 29 0.20 -6.30 -10.19
CA ARG A 29 0.59 -5.77 -11.50
C ARG A 29 1.51 -4.56 -11.41
N GLN A 30 1.32 -3.71 -10.40
CA GLN A 30 2.06 -2.45 -10.27
C GLN A 30 3.30 -2.57 -9.39
N GLY A 31 3.35 -3.55 -8.48
CA GLY A 31 4.39 -3.63 -7.45
C GLY A 31 4.28 -2.52 -6.40
N LEU A 32 3.13 -1.83 -6.34
CA LEU A 32 2.80 -0.78 -5.39
C LEU A 32 1.63 -1.21 -4.51
N MET A 33 1.63 -0.82 -3.24
CA MET A 33 0.54 -1.13 -2.31
C MET A 33 -0.51 -0.02 -2.30
N VAL A 34 -1.78 -0.39 -2.37
CA VAL A 34 -2.89 0.56 -2.27
C VAL A 34 -3.17 0.83 -0.79
N ALA A 35 -3.25 2.11 -0.42
CA ALA A 35 -3.52 2.55 0.95
C ALA A 35 -2.48 2.11 2.01
N CYS A 36 -1.21 1.95 1.62
CA CYS A 36 -0.09 1.85 2.55
C CYS A 36 0.08 3.16 3.34
N LEU A 37 -0.21 3.15 4.64
CA LEU A 37 -0.27 4.38 5.45
C LEU A 37 1.12 4.98 5.69
N GLU A 38 2.13 4.16 5.87
CA GLU A 38 3.51 4.58 6.09
C GLU A 38 4.09 5.25 4.86
N GLU A 39 3.83 4.70 3.67
CA GLU A 39 4.21 5.35 2.41
C GLU A 39 3.49 6.68 2.22
N ILE A 40 2.18 6.74 2.45
CA ILE A 40 1.41 7.98 2.36
C ILE A 40 1.97 9.02 3.33
N ALA A 41 2.20 8.65 4.59
CA ALA A 41 2.73 9.55 5.62
C ALA A 41 4.13 10.06 5.25
N TYR A 42 4.99 9.20 4.71
CA TYR A 42 6.33 9.56 4.27
C TYR A 42 6.28 10.53 3.08
N ARG A 43 5.52 10.22 2.03
CA ARG A 43 5.36 11.08 0.84
C ARG A 43 4.70 12.42 1.15
N MET A 44 3.82 12.47 2.15
CA MET A 44 3.21 13.71 2.65
C MET A 44 4.13 14.49 3.61
N GLY A 45 5.29 13.96 3.98
CA GLY A 45 6.25 14.60 4.88
C GLY A 45 5.82 14.57 6.36
N TYR A 46 4.89 13.70 6.74
CA TYR A 46 4.50 13.52 8.14
C TYR A 46 5.50 12.70 8.94
N ILE A 47 6.25 11.82 8.26
CA ILE A 47 7.37 11.08 8.83
C ILE A 47 8.60 11.22 7.93
N THR A 48 9.76 11.11 8.54
CA THR A 48 11.07 11.14 7.88
C THR A 48 11.44 9.77 7.30
N ALA A 49 12.44 9.75 6.40
CA ALA A 49 12.99 8.49 5.88
C ALA A 49 13.50 7.57 6.99
N ALA A 50 14.13 8.14 8.04
CA ALA A 50 14.61 7.37 9.19
C ALA A 50 13.46 6.82 10.05
N GLU A 51 12.30 7.47 10.07
CA GLU A 51 11.09 6.94 10.73
C GLU A 51 10.47 5.80 9.93
N LEU A 52 10.38 5.96 8.61
CA LEU A 52 9.91 4.91 7.71
C LEU A 52 10.82 3.67 7.78
N GLU A 53 12.14 3.86 7.78
CA GLU A 53 13.11 2.76 7.92
C GLU A 53 12.92 1.98 9.22
N ARG A 54 12.67 2.66 10.35
CA ARG A 54 12.39 1.97 11.62
C ARG A 54 11.11 1.12 11.56
N LEU A 55 10.06 1.60 10.87
CA LEU A 55 8.84 0.84 10.67
C LEU A 55 9.08 -0.37 9.74
N ALA A 56 9.86 -0.19 8.68
CA ALA A 56 10.26 -1.26 7.76
C ALA A 56 11.03 -2.38 8.48
N VAL A 57 12.01 -2.02 9.31
CA VAL A 57 12.81 -2.98 10.12
C VAL A 57 11.93 -3.78 11.07
N ALA A 58 10.93 -3.15 11.72
CA ALA A 58 10.03 -3.85 12.63
C ALA A 58 9.21 -4.95 11.93
N MET A 59 9.09 -4.90 10.60
CA MET A 59 8.32 -5.82 9.78
C MET A 59 9.18 -6.49 8.69
N GLU A 60 10.51 -6.50 8.86
CA GLU A 60 11.48 -6.86 7.81
C GLU A 60 11.26 -8.24 7.19
N THR A 61 10.73 -9.19 7.97
CA THR A 61 10.50 -10.57 7.52
C THR A 61 9.25 -10.73 6.67
N SER A 62 8.42 -9.68 6.58
CA SER A 62 7.18 -9.67 5.82
C SER A 62 7.35 -8.98 4.47
N ALA A 63 6.51 -9.36 3.50
CA ALA A 63 6.42 -8.66 2.21
C ALA A 63 6.09 -7.17 2.37
N TYR A 64 5.36 -6.80 3.43
CA TYR A 64 5.05 -5.41 3.76
C TYR A 64 6.29 -4.62 4.16
N GLY A 65 7.12 -5.15 5.07
CA GLY A 65 8.39 -4.50 5.45
C GLY A 65 9.35 -4.37 4.26
N GLN A 66 9.44 -5.42 3.43
CA GLN A 66 10.21 -5.37 2.17
C GLN A 66 9.71 -4.29 1.21
N TYR A 67 8.40 -4.08 1.14
CA TYR A 67 7.81 -2.98 0.37
C TYR A 67 8.21 -1.60 0.94
N LEU A 68 8.18 -1.41 2.26
CA LEU A 68 8.60 -0.14 2.85
C LEU A 68 10.08 0.19 2.58
N PHE A 69 10.96 -0.83 2.52
CA PHE A 69 12.33 -0.64 2.08
C PHE A 69 12.41 -0.20 0.60
N SER A 70 11.61 -0.80 -0.28
CA SER A 70 11.62 -0.41 -1.70
C SER A 70 11.14 1.03 -1.91
N VAL A 71 10.20 1.52 -1.09
CA VAL A 71 9.77 2.93 -1.09
C VAL A 71 10.95 3.87 -0.81
N LEU A 72 11.81 3.53 0.15
CA LEU A 72 13.01 4.33 0.49
C LEU A 72 14.07 4.31 -0.63
N GLU A 73 14.16 3.23 -1.40
CA GLU A 73 15.12 3.10 -2.51
C GLU A 73 14.70 3.91 -3.74
N HIS A 74 13.41 3.97 -4.08
CA HIS A 74 12.91 4.62 -5.30
C HIS A 74 12.87 6.16 -5.24
N GLU A 75 13.03 6.78 -4.07
CA GLU A 75 13.07 8.24 -3.92
C GLU A 75 14.49 8.83 -3.83
N ARG A 76 15.54 7.99 -3.88
CA ARG A 76 16.94 8.43 -4.00
C ARG A 76 17.32 8.70 -5.45
#